data_AF-A0A072TD35-F1
#
_entry.id   AF-A0A072TD35-F1
#
_cell.length_a   1.000
_cell.length_b   1.000
_cell.length_c   1.000
_cell.angle_alpha   90.00
_cell.angle_beta   90.00
_cell.angle_gamma   90.00
#
_symmetry.space_group_name_H-M   'P 1'
#
loop_
_entity.id
_entity.type
_entity.pdbx_description
1 polymer ?
#
loop_
_entity_poly.entity_id
_entity_poly.type
_entity_poly.pdbx_seq_one_letter_code
_entity_poly.pdbx_strand_id
1 'polypeptide(L)'
;MSQADMYKKSMRRVAAILGATATAFSATMWHVSAKAGIAASALPSTADKAIKSLQTLSLQENLWAAQGAVVAGILFAIAILLEDD
;
A
#
# COMPACT_ATOMS: atom_id res chain seq x y z
N MET A 1 -2.50 -34.64 9.28
CA MET A 1 -1.87 -33.49 8.60
C MET A 1 -0.41 -33.84 8.43
N SER A 2 0.07 -33.86 7.18
CA SER A 2 1.48 -34.05 6.88
C SER A 2 2.30 -32.86 7.39
N GLN A 3 3.60 -33.06 7.64
CA GLN A 3 4.54 -31.97 7.94
C GLN A 3 4.55 -30.93 6.80
N ALA A 4 4.32 -31.36 5.55
CA ALA A 4 4.18 -30.49 4.39
C ALA A 4 2.95 -29.57 4.48
N ASP A 5 1.80 -30.09 4.89
CA ASP A 5 0.53 -29.34 5.02
C ASP A 5 0.64 -28.26 6.12
N MET A 6 1.33 -28.60 7.23
CA MET A 6 1.62 -27.64 8.30
C MET A 6 2.47 -26.47 7.80
N TYR A 7 3.48 -26.74 6.97
CA TYR A 7 4.37 -25.72 6.43
C TYR A 7 3.64 -24.79 5.45
N LYS A 8 2.87 -25.34 4.51
CA LYS A 8 2.04 -24.55 3.56
C LYS A 8 1.06 -23.64 4.27
N LYS A 9 0.33 -24.15 5.27
CA LYS A 9 -0.61 -23.37 6.08
C LYS A 9 0.08 -22.21 6.82
N SER A 10 1.29 -22.44 7.31
CA SER A 10 2.09 -21.39 7.95
C SER A 10 2.50 -20.31 6.94
N MET A 11 3.05 -20.72 5.78
CA MET A 11 3.44 -19.81 4.70
C MET A 11 2.26 -18.97 4.19
N ARG A 12 1.09 -19.58 4.02
CA ARG A 12 -0.14 -18.89 3.62
C ARG A 12 -0.50 -17.77 4.60
N ARG A 13 -0.48 -18.08 5.90
CA ARG A 13 -0.78 -17.10 6.96
C ARG A 13 0.21 -15.95 6.93
N VAL A 14 1.51 -16.25 6.79
CA VAL A 14 2.54 -15.21 6.71
C VAL A 14 2.33 -14.34 5.47
N ALA A 15 2.11 -14.93 4.30
CA ALA A 15 1.83 -14.20 3.07
C ALA A 15 0.59 -13.30 3.20
N ALA A 16 -0.51 -13.81 3.78
CA ALA A 16 -1.72 -13.02 4.02
C ALA A 16 -1.50 -11.86 5.01
N ILE A 17 -0.75 -12.08 6.09
CA ILE A 17 -0.43 -11.04 7.08
C ILE A 17 0.42 -9.94 6.44
N LEU A 18 1.45 -10.33 5.68
CA LEU A 18 2.29 -9.38 4.96
C LEU A 18 1.48 -8.61 3.90
N GLY A 19 0.58 -9.29 3.17
CA GLY A 19 -0.31 -8.66 2.20
C GLY A 19 -1.26 -7.65 2.83
N ALA A 20 -1.85 -7.99 3.98
CA ALA A 20 -2.70 -7.08 4.76
C ALA A 20 -1.93 -5.87 5.28
N THR A 21 -0.68 -6.08 5.72
CA THR A 21 0.19 -5.00 6.20
C THR A 21 0.57 -4.06 5.05
N ALA A 22 0.94 -4.61 3.89
CA ALA A 22 1.23 -3.84 2.68
C ALA A 22 -0.01 -3.05 2.20
N THR A 23 -1.21 -3.63 2.33
CA THR A 23 -2.48 -2.94 2.04
C THR A 23 -2.71 -1.77 2.98
N ALA A 24 -2.51 -1.96 4.28
CA ALA A 24 -2.66 -0.89 5.28
C ALA A 24 -1.65 0.25 5.06
N PHE A 25 -0.41 -0.08 4.73
CA PHE A 25 0.60 0.89 4.32
C PHE A 25 0.17 1.66 3.07
N SER A 26 -0.24 0.95 2.02
CA SER A 26 -0.72 1.54 0.76
C SER A 26 -1.87 2.53 0.99
N ALA A 27 -2.88 2.13 1.78
CA ALA A 27 -4.01 2.98 2.11
C ALA A 27 -3.59 4.24 2.89
N THR A 28 -2.60 4.11 3.78
CA THR A 28 -2.06 5.25 4.53
C THR A 28 -1.39 6.26 3.60
N MET A 29 -0.52 5.78 2.69
CA MET A 29 0.17 6.67 1.74
C MET A 29 -0.83 7.33 0.77
N TRP A 30 -1.87 6.60 0.33
CA TRP A 30 -2.94 7.18 -0.49
C TRP A 30 -3.70 8.30 0.26
N HIS A 31 -3.98 8.10 1.55
CA HIS A 31 -4.62 9.11 2.39
C HIS A 31 -3.74 10.36 2.60
N VAL A 32 -2.44 10.17 2.86
CA VAL A 32 -1.49 11.28 2.98
C VAL A 32 -1.37 12.04 1.66
N SER A 33 -1.29 11.31 0.54
CA SER A 33 -1.29 11.90 -0.81
C SER A 33 -2.52 12.78 -1.05
N ALA A 34 -3.71 12.28 -0.71
CA ALA A 34 -4.96 13.02 -0.86
C ALA A 34 -4.98 14.27 0.03
N LYS A 35 -4.54 14.17 1.29
CA LYS A 35 -4.40 15.32 2.19
C LYS A 35 -3.47 16.39 1.64
N ALA A 36 -2.31 16.00 1.09
CA ALA A 36 -1.37 16.93 0.48
C ALA A 36 -1.98 17.63 -0.74
N GLY A 37 -2.72 16.91 -1.60
CA GLY A 37 -3.43 17.48 -2.74
C GLY A 37 -4.51 18.50 -2.33
N ILE A 38 -5.32 18.17 -1.31
CA ILE A 38 -6.34 19.07 -0.77
C ILE A 38 -5.66 20.31 -0.16
N ALA A 39 -4.61 20.15 0.64
CA ALA A 39 -3.88 21.26 1.23
C ALA A 39 -3.28 22.19 0.17
N ALA A 40 -2.75 21.65 -0.93
CA ALA A 40 -2.27 22.45 -2.06
C ALA A 40 -3.39 23.27 -2.71
N SER A 41 -4.58 22.69 -2.86
CA SER A 41 -5.74 23.37 -3.47
C SER A 41 -6.35 24.47 -2.60
N ALA A 42 -6.09 24.44 -1.28
CA ALA A 42 -6.59 25.43 -0.33
C ALA A 42 -5.66 26.66 -0.18
N LEU A 43 -4.44 26.61 -0.73
CA LEU A 43 -3.50 27.72 -0.67
C LEU A 43 -3.83 28.80 -1.71
N PRO A 44 -3.57 30.09 -1.40
CA PRO A 44 -3.69 31.16 -2.39
C PRO A 44 -2.70 30.95 -3.53
N SER A 45 -3.09 31.33 -4.76
CA SER A 45 -2.29 31.14 -5.98
C SER A 45 -0.95 31.88 -6.00
N THR A 46 -0.70 32.76 -5.03
CA THR A 46 0.58 33.44 -4.82
C THR A 46 1.61 32.58 -4.07
N ALA A 47 1.20 31.43 -3.53
CA ALA A 47 2.03 30.51 -2.75
C ALA A 47 2.63 29.37 -3.60
N ASP A 48 3.10 29.68 -4.82
CA ASP A 48 3.57 28.71 -5.83
C ASP A 48 4.57 27.66 -5.31
N LYS A 49 5.54 28.08 -4.48
CA LYS A 49 6.53 27.16 -3.92
C LYS A 49 5.90 26.13 -2.98
N ALA A 50 4.95 26.56 -2.15
CA ALA A 50 4.25 25.67 -1.22
C ALA A 50 3.31 24.72 -1.98
N ILE A 51 2.59 25.22 -2.99
CA ILE A 51 1.72 24.43 -3.86
C ILE A 51 2.54 23.33 -4.56
N LYS A 52 3.66 23.69 -5.21
CA LYS A 52 4.52 22.72 -5.90
C LYS A 52 5.12 21.67 -4.96
N SER A 53 5.53 22.08 -3.75
CA SER A 53 6.04 21.15 -2.74
C SER A 53 4.97 20.14 -2.32
N LEU A 54 3.76 20.60 -2.00
CA LEU A 54 2.65 19.72 -1.61
C LEU A 54 2.16 18.83 -2.75
N GLN A 55 2.16 19.32 -4.00
CA GLN A 55 1.87 18.50 -5.18
C GLN A 55 2.94 17.42 -5.39
N THR A 56 4.22 17.76 -5.18
CA THR A 56 5.31 16.78 -5.28
C THR A 56 5.18 15.71 -4.21
N LEU A 57 4.88 16.10 -2.97
CA LEU A 57 4.59 15.17 -1.87
C LEU A 57 3.41 14.27 -2.23
N SER A 58 2.29 14.86 -2.69
CA SER A 58 1.10 14.12 -3.11
C SER A 58 1.44 13.05 -4.17
N LEU A 59 2.25 13.40 -5.18
CA LEU A 59 2.69 12.47 -6.20
C LEU A 59 3.55 11.32 -5.63
N GLN A 60 4.54 11.65 -4.80
CA GLN A 60 5.43 10.65 -4.19
C GLN A 60 4.68 9.66 -3.31
N GLU A 61 3.78 10.16 -2.46
CA GLU A 61 2.95 9.33 -1.58
C GLU A 61 2.01 8.43 -2.39
N ASN A 62 1.50 8.91 -3.54
CA ASN A 62 0.68 8.08 -4.42
C ASN A 62 1.49 6.95 -5.10
N LEU A 63 2.77 7.20 -5.42
CA LEU A 63 3.67 6.16 -5.94
C LEU A 63 3.95 5.09 -4.88
N TRP A 64 4.20 5.50 -3.62
CA TRP A 64 4.35 4.56 -2.50
C TRP A 64 3.07 3.77 -2.24
N ALA A 65 1.91 4.42 -2.35
CA ALA A 65 0.62 3.75 -2.27
C ALA A 65 0.48 2.67 -3.36
N ALA A 66 0.79 3.01 -4.61
CA ALA A 66 0.73 2.07 -5.73
C ALA A 66 1.68 0.88 -5.54
N GLN A 67 2.92 1.11 -5.10
CA GLN A 67 3.88 0.05 -4.79
C GLN A 67 3.37 -0.87 -3.68
N GLY A 68 2.83 -0.31 -2.60
CA GLY A 68 2.23 -1.08 -1.51
C GLY A 68 1.07 -1.96 -1.99
N ALA A 69 0.23 -1.45 -2.90
CA ALA A 69 -0.88 -2.20 -3.48
C ALA A 69 -0.40 -3.37 -4.35
N VAL A 70 0.65 -3.17 -5.15
CA VAL A 70 1.26 -4.23 -5.96
C VAL A 70 1.83 -5.34 -5.06
N VAL A 71 2.60 -4.97 -4.03
CA VAL A 71 3.16 -5.93 -3.07
C VAL A 71 2.07 -6.71 -2.35
N ALA A 72 1.00 -6.02 -1.91
CA ALA A 72 -0.15 -6.66 -1.31
C ALA A 72 -0.82 -7.67 -2.25
N GLY A 73 -1.06 -7.27 -3.51
CA GLY A 73 -1.67 -8.15 -4.52
C GLY A 73 -0.84 -9.41 -4.78
N ILE A 74 0.48 -9.29 -4.89
CA ILE A 74 1.40 -10.43 -5.05
C ILE A 74 1.31 -11.37 -3.84
N LEU A 75 1.35 -10.83 -2.62
CA LEU A 75 1.31 -11.62 -1.40
C LEU A 75 -0.02 -12.33 -1.20
N PHE A 76 -1.13 -11.69 -1.55
CA PHE A 76 -2.44 -12.34 -1.55
C PHE A 76 -2.56 -13.41 -2.63
N ALA A 77 -2.04 -13.18 -3.83
CA ALA A 77 -1.99 -14.20 -4.87
C ALA A 77 -1.19 -15.43 -4.41
N ILE A 78 -0.04 -15.23 -3.76
CA ILE A 78 0.74 -16.32 -3.15
C ILE A 78 -0.08 -17.04 -2.07
N ALA A 79 -0.78 -16.30 -1.21
CA ALA A 79 -1.62 -16.91 -0.17
C ALA A 79 -2.75 -17.76 -0.77
N ILE A 80 -3.38 -17.30 -1.86
CA ILE A 80 -4.41 -18.06 -2.59
C ILE A 80 -3.80 -19.32 -3.24
N LEU A 81 -2.63 -19.23 -3.86
CA LEU A 81 -1.95 -20.40 -4.44
C LEU A 81 -1.52 -21.44 -3.41
N LEU A 82 -1.34 -21.02 -2.15
CA LEU A 82 -1.02 -21.88 -1.01
C LEU A 82 -2.27 -22.36 -0.26
N GLU A 83 -3.46 -22.00 -0.72
CA GLU A 83 -4.70 -22.58 -0.23
C GLU A 83 -4.81 -24.02 -0.77
N ASP A 84 -4.52 -24.99 0.10
CA ASP A 84 -4.78 -26.41 -0.18
C ASP A 84 -6.31 -26.63 -0.26
N ASP A 85 -6.78 -27.31 -1.31
CA ASP A 85 -8.14 -27.89 -1.38
C ASP A 85 -8.40 -28.86 -0.20
#